data_AF-A0A0N0MXE6-F1
#
_entry.id   AF-A0A0N0MXE6-F1
#
_cell.length_a   1.000
_cell.length_b   1.000
_cell.length_c   1.000
_cell.angle_alpha   90.00
_cell.angle_beta   90.00
_cell.angle_gamma   90.00
#
_symmetry.space_group_name_H-M   'P 1'
#
loop_
_entity.id
_entity.type
_entity.pdbx_description
1 polymer ?
#
loop_
_entity_poly.entity_id
_entity_poly.type
_entity_poly.pdbx_seq_one_letter_code
_entity_poly.pdbx_strand_id
1 'polypeptide(L)'
;MDILDSILNDRHPTATGAGRALFRALAVKAAYPTEAVRAADPAGHLASYGAHRLATECVRTGRPILIPHVGDRDLARIARDAEAAAILARAGVHTYLLTPLTARGEVLGTLGLSRARNPLPFDNDDLTLAGELADRAAVCIDNARLYQGARNTAVTLQRSLLPDLPPQQAGLE
;
A
#
# COMPACT_ATOMS: atom_id res chain seq x y z
N MET A 1 -18.58 18.17 12.93
CA MET A 1 -17.43 17.80 12.08
C MET A 1 -17.63 16.35 11.71
N ASP A 2 -18.00 16.13 10.46
CA ASP A 2 -18.60 14.90 9.95
C ASP A 2 -17.54 13.80 9.75
N ILE A 3 -17.77 12.63 10.37
CA ILE A 3 -16.88 11.47 10.30
C ILE A 3 -17.03 10.77 8.93
N LEU A 4 -18.09 11.07 8.17
CA LEU A 4 -18.35 10.49 6.85
C LEU A 4 -17.46 11.08 5.75
N ASP A 5 -17.02 12.34 5.88
CA ASP A 5 -16.05 12.92 4.94
C ASP A 5 -14.64 12.33 5.09
N SER A 6 -14.31 11.81 6.27
CA SER A 6 -13.01 11.18 6.53
C SER A 6 -12.89 9.77 5.92
N ILE A 7 -14.01 9.14 5.54
CA ILE A 7 -14.03 7.80 4.93
C ILE A 7 -14.07 7.90 3.40
N LEU A 8 -14.66 8.97 2.85
CA LEU A 8 -14.68 9.25 1.41
C LEU A 8 -13.37 9.86 0.91
N ASN A 9 -12.62 10.55 1.78
CA ASN A 9 -11.26 11.00 1.51
C ASN A 9 -10.23 10.00 2.05
N ASP A 10 -10.20 8.79 1.47
CA ASP A 10 -9.00 7.91 1.45
C ASP A 10 -7.89 8.56 0.56
N ARG A 11 -7.81 9.89 0.62
CA ARG A 11 -6.96 10.76 -0.14
C ARG A 11 -5.65 10.83 0.62
N HIS A 12 -4.67 10.17 0.03
CA HIS A 12 -3.27 10.18 0.38
C HIS A 12 -2.88 9.25 1.53
N PRO A 13 -1.70 8.60 1.45
CA PRO A 13 -0.91 8.35 2.64
C PRO A 13 -0.70 9.72 3.30
N THR A 14 -1.55 10.09 4.25
CA THR A 14 -1.33 11.30 5.04
C THR A 14 -0.02 11.07 5.77
N ALA A 15 1.03 11.77 5.32
CA ALA A 15 2.18 12.00 6.15
C ALA A 15 1.65 12.74 7.38
N THR A 16 1.34 11.98 8.42
CA THR A 16 0.98 12.58 9.71
C THR A 16 2.17 13.44 10.12
N GLY A 17 1.91 14.63 10.68
CA GLY A 17 2.92 15.64 11.00
C GLY A 17 4.11 15.17 11.87
N ALA A 18 4.09 13.93 12.34
CA ALA A 18 5.17 13.21 13.01
C ALA A 18 6.15 12.47 12.06
N GLY A 19 6.10 12.69 10.75
CA GLY A 19 6.97 12.00 9.78
C GLY A 19 6.66 10.51 9.66
N ARG A 20 5.43 10.09 9.94
CA ARG A 20 4.97 8.71 9.80
C ARG A 20 4.01 8.62 8.61
N ALA A 21 4.07 7.52 7.88
CA ALA A 21 3.14 7.21 6.79
C ALA A 21 2.38 5.92 7.11
N LEU A 22 1.09 5.92 6.75
CA LEU A 22 0.20 4.78 6.87
C LEU A 22 0.18 4.02 5.55
N PHE A 23 0.29 2.70 5.62
CA PHE A 23 0.29 1.80 4.47
C PHE A 23 -0.75 0.72 4.68
N ARG A 24 -1.45 0.36 3.60
CA ARG A 24 -2.29 -0.83 3.55
C ARG A 24 -1.72 -1.77 2.50
N ALA A 25 -1.27 -2.95 2.92
CA ALA A 25 -0.81 -3.95 1.97
C ALA A 25 -2.00 -4.44 1.13
N LEU A 26 -1.92 -4.26 -0.19
CA LEU A 26 -2.96 -4.75 -1.11
C LEU A 26 -2.71 -6.21 -1.51
N ALA A 27 -1.44 -6.60 -1.64
CA ALA A 27 -1.05 -7.94 -2.01
C ALA A 27 0.37 -8.25 -1.53
N VAL A 28 0.63 -9.53 -1.24
CA VAL A 28 1.96 -10.08 -0.98
C VAL A 28 2.04 -11.40 -1.72
N LYS A 29 3.13 -11.63 -2.46
CA LYS A 29 3.35 -12.88 -3.20
C LYS A 29 4.82 -13.26 -3.16
N ALA A 30 5.07 -14.56 -3.09
CA ALA A 30 6.38 -15.14 -3.34
C ALA A 30 6.32 -16.08 -4.55
N ALA A 31 7.39 -16.09 -5.34
CA ALA A 31 7.55 -16.97 -6.50
C ALA A 31 7.83 -18.43 -6.11
N TYR A 32 8.18 -18.67 -4.84
CA TYR A 32 8.48 -19.98 -4.27
C TYR A 32 8.13 -19.98 -2.78
N PRO A 33 7.96 -21.15 -2.13
CA PRO A 33 7.77 -21.23 -0.69
C PRO A 33 8.95 -20.61 0.07
N THR A 34 8.69 -19.59 0.89
CA THR A 34 9.72 -18.89 1.65
C THR A 34 9.13 -18.27 2.92
N GLU A 35 9.93 -18.24 3.99
CA GLU A 35 9.55 -17.59 5.24
C GLU A 35 9.48 -16.06 5.12
N ALA A 36 10.11 -15.47 4.09
CA ALA A 36 10.11 -14.03 3.86
C ALA A 36 8.69 -13.45 3.76
N VAL A 37 7.70 -14.24 3.30
CA VAL A 37 6.29 -13.82 3.26
C VAL A 37 5.75 -13.45 4.65
N ARG A 38 6.24 -14.09 5.72
CA ARG A 38 5.81 -13.79 7.10
C ARG A 38 6.33 -12.45 7.62
N ALA A 39 7.39 -11.92 7.01
CA ALA A 39 7.92 -10.61 7.34
C ALA A 39 7.12 -9.47 6.70
N ALA A 40 6.36 -9.75 5.64
CA ALA A 40 5.53 -8.77 4.97
C ALA A 40 4.30 -8.39 5.82
N ASP A 41 3.76 -7.20 5.59
CA ASP A 41 2.48 -6.81 6.16
C ASP A 41 1.36 -7.69 5.58
N PRO A 42 0.48 -8.26 6.41
CA PRO A 42 -0.66 -9.02 5.90
C PRO A 42 -1.57 -8.15 5.04
N ALA A 43 -2.07 -8.70 3.93
CA ALA A 43 -2.98 -7.99 3.05
C ALA A 43 -4.21 -7.47 3.84
N GLY A 44 -4.64 -6.26 3.50
CA GLY A 44 -5.76 -5.58 4.14
C GLY A 44 -5.44 -4.92 5.49
N HIS A 45 -4.29 -5.17 6.10
CA HIS A 45 -3.93 -4.56 7.39
C HIS A 45 -3.27 -3.19 7.20
N LEU A 46 -3.54 -2.28 8.13
CA LEU A 46 -2.95 -0.95 8.16
C LEU A 46 -1.66 -0.99 8.99
N ALA A 47 -0.52 -0.69 8.36
CA ALA A 47 0.78 -0.54 8.99
C ALA A 47 1.13 0.94 9.13
N SER A 48 1.83 1.30 10.21
CA SER A 48 2.35 2.65 10.43
C SER A 48 3.87 2.64 10.46
N TYR A 49 4.48 3.32 9.50
CA TYR A 49 5.92 3.38 9.33
C TYR A 49 6.46 4.77 9.66
N GLY A 50 7.60 4.81 10.34
CA GLY A 50 8.33 6.06 10.60
C GLY A 50 9.19 6.49 9.42
N ALA A 51 9.60 7.75 9.41
CA ALA A 51 10.36 8.40 8.33
C ALA A 51 11.62 7.65 7.87
N HIS A 52 12.25 6.87 8.77
CA HIS A 52 13.47 6.12 8.47
C HIS A 52 13.24 4.84 7.64
N ARG A 53 11.98 4.40 7.49
CA ARG A 53 11.61 3.22 6.71
C ARG A 53 11.65 3.54 5.22
N LEU A 54 12.19 2.62 4.41
CA LEU A 54 12.34 2.83 2.96
C LEU A 54 10.99 3.08 2.26
N ALA A 55 9.93 2.39 2.70
CA ALA A 55 8.57 2.62 2.21
C ALA A 55 8.12 4.08 2.41
N THR A 56 8.38 4.66 3.59
CA THR A 56 8.02 6.06 3.89
C THR A 56 8.88 7.04 3.09
N GLU A 57 10.16 6.76 2.94
CA GLU A 57 11.08 7.57 2.14
C GLU A 57 10.68 7.58 0.66
N CYS A 58 10.38 6.42 0.08
CA CYS A 58 9.96 6.27 -1.31
C CYS A 58 8.68 7.07 -1.62
N VAL A 59 7.64 6.94 -0.77
CA VAL A 59 6.40 7.74 -0.95
C VAL A 59 6.67 9.23 -0.85
N ARG A 60 7.47 9.65 0.15
CA ARG A 60 7.76 11.07 0.39
C ARG A 60 8.57 11.70 -0.75
N THR A 61 9.50 10.95 -1.32
CA THR A 61 10.39 11.45 -2.37
C THR A 61 9.83 11.26 -3.77
N GLY A 62 8.88 10.33 -3.94
CA GLY A 62 8.39 9.90 -5.25
C GLY A 62 9.49 9.27 -6.10
N ARG A 63 10.55 8.74 -5.47
CA ARG A 63 11.72 8.19 -6.17
C ARG A 63 11.91 6.71 -5.86
N PRO A 64 12.31 5.90 -6.86
CA PRO A 64 12.68 4.52 -6.60
C PRO A 64 13.95 4.39 -5.75
N ILE A 65 14.05 3.28 -5.04
CA ILE A 65 15.18 2.90 -4.21
C ILE A 65 15.65 1.51 -4.65
N LEU A 66 16.92 1.40 -5.01
CA LEU A 66 17.58 0.14 -5.36
C LEU A 66 18.71 -0.12 -4.36
N ILE A 67 18.71 -1.30 -3.74
CA ILE A 67 19.77 -1.78 -2.85
C ILE A 67 20.30 -3.11 -3.44
N PRO A 68 21.41 -3.06 -4.21
CA PRO A 68 22.00 -4.26 -4.80
C PRO A 68 22.49 -5.25 -3.74
N HIS A 69 22.99 -4.75 -2.61
CA HIS A 69 23.50 -5.56 -1.51
C HIS A 69 22.90 -5.08 -0.18
N VAL A 70 21.95 -5.85 0.34
CA VAL A 70 21.24 -5.58 1.58
C VAL A 70 22.08 -6.03 2.77
N GLY A 71 22.41 -5.11 3.67
CA GLY A 71 23.00 -5.40 4.97
C GLY A 71 21.99 -5.35 6.12
N ASP A 72 22.45 -5.63 7.35
CA ASP A 72 21.59 -5.62 8.55
C ASP A 72 20.89 -4.28 8.79
N ARG A 73 21.59 -3.17 8.51
CA ARG A 73 21.02 -1.82 8.62
C ARG A 73 19.89 -1.61 7.61
N ASP A 74 20.00 -2.20 6.43
CA ASP A 74 18.98 -2.09 5.39
C ASP A 74 17.78 -2.96 5.72
N LEU A 75 17.99 -4.18 6.22
CA LEU A 75 16.90 -5.05 6.72
C LEU A 75 16.09 -4.34 7.80
N ALA A 76 16.78 -3.65 8.71
CA ALA A 76 16.16 -2.82 9.73
C ALA A 76 15.45 -1.56 9.17
N ARG A 77 15.58 -1.20 7.89
CA ARG A 77 14.80 -0.13 7.24
C ARG A 77 13.72 -0.66 6.29
N ILE A 78 13.88 -1.89 5.80
CA ILE A 78 12.93 -2.61 4.95
C ILE A 78 11.77 -3.19 5.78
N ALA A 79 12.09 -3.89 6.87
CA ALA A 79 11.12 -4.65 7.64
C ALA A 79 10.23 -3.78 8.53
N ARG A 80 9.02 -4.27 8.85
CA ARG A 80 8.08 -3.59 9.75
C ARG A 80 8.56 -3.46 11.20
N ASP A 81 9.34 -4.42 11.66
CA ASP A 81 9.92 -4.51 13.01
C ASP A 81 11.17 -5.41 13.02
N ALA A 82 11.76 -5.61 14.20
CA ALA A 82 12.99 -6.40 14.38
C ALA A 82 12.77 -7.90 14.11
N GLU A 83 11.59 -8.44 14.41
CA GLU A 83 11.28 -9.84 14.15
C GLU A 83 11.19 -10.10 12.64
N ALA A 84 10.48 -9.23 11.93
CA ALA A 84 10.41 -9.26 10.48
C ALA A 84 11.79 -9.10 9.83
N ALA A 85 12.66 -8.22 10.36
CA ALA A 85 14.03 -8.08 9.87
C ALA A 85 14.82 -9.39 10.03
N ALA A 86 14.70 -10.05 11.18
CA ALA A 86 15.34 -11.35 11.42
C ALA A 86 14.79 -12.46 10.52
N ILE A 87 13.49 -12.43 10.19
CA ILE A 87 12.89 -13.36 9.21
C ILE A 87 13.48 -13.12 7.81
N LEU A 88 13.60 -11.86 7.37
CA LEU A 88 14.19 -11.54 6.07
C LEU A 88 15.66 -11.98 6.00
N ALA A 89 16.43 -11.77 7.07
CA ALA A 89 17.82 -12.22 7.19
C ALA A 89 17.92 -13.75 7.05
N ARG A 90 17.15 -14.50 7.85
CA ARG A 90 17.13 -15.97 7.80
C ARG A 90 16.64 -16.51 6.46
N ALA A 91 15.71 -15.80 5.82
CA ALA A 91 15.22 -16.14 4.50
C ALA A 91 16.25 -15.86 3.39
N GLY A 92 17.37 -15.20 3.70
CA GLY A 92 18.46 -14.92 2.76
C GLY A 92 18.21 -13.73 1.84
N VAL A 93 17.37 -12.77 2.24
CA VAL A 93 17.12 -11.57 1.44
C VAL A 93 18.42 -10.75 1.32
N HIS A 94 18.91 -10.61 0.09
CA HIS A 94 20.22 -10.01 -0.17
C HIS A 94 20.18 -8.81 -1.12
N THR A 95 19.05 -8.57 -1.79
CA THR A 95 18.82 -7.41 -2.64
C THR A 95 17.38 -6.96 -2.54
N TYR A 96 17.15 -5.65 -2.64
CA TYR A 96 15.86 -5.03 -2.47
C TYR A 96 15.64 -3.92 -3.50
N LEU A 97 14.42 -3.85 -4.02
CA LEU A 97 13.98 -2.84 -4.96
C LEU A 97 12.63 -2.31 -4.51
N LEU A 98 12.48 -1.00 -4.51
CA LEU A 98 11.26 -0.32 -4.13
C LEU A 98 10.97 0.78 -5.14
N THR A 99 9.77 0.79 -5.70
CA THR A 99 9.35 1.80 -6.67
C THR A 99 8.01 2.43 -6.24
N PRO A 100 7.82 3.75 -6.41
CA PRO A 100 6.56 4.40 -6.06
C PRO A 100 5.44 4.00 -7.03
N LEU A 101 4.22 3.88 -6.50
CA LEU A 101 3.02 3.71 -7.31
C LEU A 101 2.43 5.10 -7.59
N THR A 102 2.76 5.70 -8.72
CA THR A 102 2.34 7.07 -9.05
C THR A 102 1.25 7.08 -10.11
N ALA A 103 0.12 7.73 -9.83
CA ALA A 103 -0.95 7.95 -10.79
C ALA A 103 -1.34 9.43 -10.79
N ARG A 104 -1.51 10.03 -11.97
CA ARG A 104 -1.95 11.43 -12.12
C ARG A 104 -1.12 12.46 -11.33
N GLY A 105 0.18 12.17 -11.14
CA GLY A 105 1.10 13.03 -10.40
C GLY A 105 1.10 12.81 -8.88
N GLU A 106 0.31 11.87 -8.35
CA GLU A 106 0.22 11.57 -6.93
C GLU A 106 0.78 10.17 -6.61
N VAL A 107 1.55 10.06 -5.53
CA VAL A 107 2.09 8.77 -5.06
C VAL A 107 1.05 8.08 -4.18
N LEU A 108 0.49 6.98 -4.69
CA LEU A 108 -0.55 6.18 -4.04
C LEU A 108 0.01 5.18 -3.02
N GLY A 109 1.30 4.84 -3.12
CA GLY A 109 1.97 3.82 -2.31
C GLY A 109 3.29 3.37 -2.94
N THR A 110 3.68 2.12 -2.68
CA THR A 110 4.95 1.54 -3.18
C THR A 110 4.78 0.09 -3.61
N LEU A 111 5.57 -0.34 -4.59
CA LEU A 111 5.80 -1.74 -4.94
C LEU A 111 7.21 -2.14 -4.47
N GLY A 112 7.28 -3.08 -3.54
CA GLY A 112 8.54 -3.62 -3.00
C GLY A 112 8.81 -5.02 -3.54
N LEU A 113 10.06 -5.27 -3.93
CA LEU A 113 10.56 -6.55 -4.42
C LEU A 113 11.83 -6.92 -3.66
N SER A 114 11.99 -8.19 -3.31
CA SER A 114 13.20 -8.73 -2.70
C SER A 114 13.60 -10.02 -3.41
N ARG A 115 14.91 -10.32 -3.46
CA ARG A 115 15.41 -11.64 -3.86
C ARG A 115 16.15 -12.28 -2.71
N ALA A 116 15.98 -13.59 -2.61
CA ALA A 116 16.70 -14.45 -1.67
C ALA A 116 17.31 -15.69 -2.35
N ARG A 117 16.57 -16.32 -3.29
CA ARG A 117 17.03 -17.55 -3.96
C ARG A 117 17.88 -17.30 -5.21
N ASN A 118 17.52 -16.30 -6.02
CA ASN A 118 18.34 -15.91 -7.16
C ASN A 118 19.56 -15.15 -6.64
N PRO A 119 20.80 -15.59 -6.91
CA PRO A 119 21.99 -14.93 -6.39
C PRO A 119 22.29 -13.57 -7.04
N LEU A 120 21.69 -13.27 -8.20
CA LEU A 120 21.90 -11.99 -8.89
C LEU A 120 21.16 -10.85 -8.16
N PRO A 121 21.89 -9.79 -7.75
CA PRO A 121 21.29 -8.54 -7.29
C PRO A 121 20.29 -7.98 -8.29
N PHE A 122 19.36 -7.15 -7.82
CA PHE A 122 18.62 -6.28 -8.73
C PHE A 122 19.56 -5.21 -9.32
N ASP A 123 19.31 -4.83 -10.56
CA ASP A 123 20.03 -3.78 -11.28
C ASP A 123 19.07 -2.69 -11.81
N ASN A 124 19.58 -1.81 -12.68
CA ASN A 124 18.78 -0.72 -13.25
C ASN A 124 17.78 -1.19 -14.32
N ASP A 125 18.02 -2.33 -14.97
CA ASP A 125 17.10 -2.89 -15.96
C ASP A 125 15.90 -3.50 -15.23
N ASP A 126 16.16 -4.22 -14.15
CA ASP A 126 15.14 -4.67 -13.20
C ASP A 126 14.32 -3.49 -12.65
N LEU A 127 14.99 -2.37 -12.34
CA LEU A 127 14.32 -1.16 -11.85
C LEU A 127 13.41 -0.51 -12.90
N THR A 128 13.86 -0.46 -14.14
CA THR A 128 13.05 0.05 -15.26
C THR A 128 11.80 -0.80 -15.44
N LEU A 129 11.95 -2.13 -15.46
CA LEU A 129 10.83 -3.05 -15.57
C LEU A 129 9.85 -2.96 -14.38
N ALA A 130 10.39 -2.87 -13.16
CA ALA A 130 9.58 -2.69 -11.97
C ALA A 130 8.82 -1.36 -11.99
N GLY A 131 9.43 -0.29 -12.52
CA GLY A 131 8.80 1.00 -12.77
C GLY A 131 7.60 0.90 -13.70
N GLU A 132 7.76 0.25 -14.86
CA GLU A 132 6.64 0.05 -15.80
C GLU A 132 5.49 -0.75 -15.18
N LEU A 133 5.81 -1.78 -14.38
CA LEU A 133 4.82 -2.55 -13.65
C LEU A 133 4.11 -1.70 -12.60
N ALA A 134 4.86 -0.87 -11.88
CA ALA A 134 4.34 0.04 -10.88
C ALA A 134 3.40 1.10 -11.48
N ASP A 135 3.75 1.67 -12.63
CA ASP A 135 2.90 2.63 -13.35
C ASP A 135 1.56 2.00 -13.74
N ARG A 136 1.58 0.79 -14.32
CA ARG A 136 0.36 0.06 -14.68
C ARG A 136 -0.48 -0.28 -13.45
N ALA A 137 0.17 -0.75 -12.39
CA ALA A 137 -0.51 -1.05 -11.13
C ALA A 137 -1.12 0.20 -10.49
N ALA A 138 -0.41 1.33 -10.50
CA ALA A 138 -0.88 2.59 -9.95
C ALA A 138 -2.14 3.07 -10.67
N VAL A 139 -2.18 3.03 -12.00
CA VAL A 139 -3.37 3.37 -12.79
C VAL A 139 -4.55 2.45 -12.46
N CYS A 140 -4.31 1.14 -12.35
CA CYS A 140 -5.37 0.19 -11.97
C CYS A 140 -5.91 0.43 -10.56
N ILE A 141 -5.03 0.72 -9.60
CA ILE A 141 -5.39 1.03 -8.21
C ILE A 141 -6.18 2.34 -8.15
N ASP A 142 -5.71 3.38 -8.85
CA ASP A 142 -6.40 4.67 -8.96
C ASP A 142 -7.81 4.50 -9.51
N ASN A 143 -7.94 3.81 -10.65
CA ASN A 143 -9.24 3.56 -11.28
C ASN A 143 -10.18 2.78 -10.37
N ALA A 144 -9.67 1.77 -9.65
CA ALA A 144 -10.48 1.01 -8.69
C ALA A 144 -10.97 1.90 -7.54
N ARG A 145 -10.12 2.79 -7.01
CA ARG A 145 -10.50 3.76 -5.98
C ARG A 145 -11.56 4.74 -6.48
N LEU A 146 -11.36 5.32 -7.67
CA LEU A 146 -12.31 6.24 -8.29
C LEU A 146 -13.67 5.58 -8.53
N TYR A 147 -13.67 4.35 -9.04
CA TYR A 147 -14.91 3.61 -9.28
C TYR A 147 -15.66 3.31 -7.97
N GLN A 148 -14.96 2.89 -6.91
CA GLN A 148 -15.57 2.66 -5.59
C GLN A 148 -16.13 3.96 -4.99
N GLY A 149 -15.43 5.09 -5.13
CA GLY A 149 -15.92 6.40 -4.72
C GLY A 149 -17.22 6.78 -5.43
N ALA A 150 -17.24 6.71 -6.76
CA ALA A 150 -18.42 7.00 -7.56
C ALA A 150 -19.62 6.10 -7.21
N ARG A 151 -19.36 4.80 -6.99
CA ARG A 151 -20.39 3.84 -6.58
C ARG A 151 -20.99 4.18 -5.22
N ASN A 152 -20.16 4.55 -4.24
CA ASN A 152 -20.62 4.90 -2.90
C ASN A 152 -21.49 6.15 -2.92
N THR A 153 -21.07 7.20 -3.64
CA THR A 153 -21.88 8.43 -3.80
C THR A 153 -23.25 8.13 -4.40
N ALA A 154 -23.30 7.32 -5.47
CA ALA A 154 -24.56 6.94 -6.10
C ALA A 154 -25.49 6.17 -5.14
N VAL A 155 -24.96 5.24 -4.34
CA VAL A 155 -25.73 4.49 -3.34
C VAL A 155 -26.26 5.40 -2.23
N THR A 156 -25.43 6.33 -1.72
CA THR A 156 -25.85 7.29 -0.70
C THR A 156 -26.99 8.18 -1.21
N LEU A 157 -26.86 8.71 -2.43
CA LEU A 157 -27.93 9.51 -3.06
C LEU A 157 -29.21 8.68 -3.23
N GLN A 158 -29.11 7.47 -3.76
CA GLN A 158 -30.26 6.58 -3.94
C GLN A 158 -30.99 6.31 -2.60
N ARG A 159 -30.24 6.10 -1.51
CA ARG A 159 -30.82 5.88 -0.18
C ARG A 159 -31.47 7.14 0.39
N SER A 160 -30.88 8.32 0.17
CA SER A 160 -31.47 9.60 0.64
C SER A 160 -32.75 9.99 -0.11
N LEU A 161 -32.97 9.41 -1.30
CA LEU A 161 -34.13 9.70 -2.16
C LEU A 161 -35.27 8.66 -2.01
N LEU A 162 -35.09 7.63 -1.19
CA LEU A 162 -36.17 6.70 -0.81
C LEU A 162 -36.80 7.21 0.49
N PRO A 163 -38.06 7.70 0.48
CA PRO A 163 -38.71 8.19 1.70
C PRO A 163 -38.97 7.03 2.66
N ASP A 164 -38.77 7.26 3.96
CA ASP A 164 -39.40 6.46 5.00
C ASP A 164 -40.92 6.63 4.86
N LEU A 165 -41.59 5.71 4.16
CA LEU A 165 -43.05 5.65 4.22
C LEU A 165 -43.40 5.23 5.65
N PRO A 166 -44.06 6.07 6.46
CA PRO A 166 -44.54 5.63 7.75
C PRO A 166 -45.51 4.46 7.54
N PRO A 167 -45.52 3.44 8.41
CA PRO A 167 -46.57 2.42 8.35
C PRO A 167 -47.91 3.13 8.48
N GLN A 168 -48.68 3.11 7.40
CA GLN A 168 -50.02 3.67 7.35
C GLN A 168 -50.86 2.88 8.35
N GLN A 169 -51.14 3.49 9.52
CA GLN A 169 -51.97 2.87 10.54
C GLN A 169 -53.34 2.59 9.92
N ALA A 170 -53.60 1.30 9.68
CA ALA A 170 -54.88 0.83 9.20
C ALA A 170 -55.94 1.14 10.26
N GLY A 171 -56.83 2.08 9.93
CA GLY A 171 -58.23 2.15 10.34
C GLY A 171 -58.53 2.00 11.83
N LEU A 172 -58.73 3.14 12.49
CA LEU A 172 -59.86 3.27 13.41
C LEU A 172 -61.12 3.36 12.55
N GLU A 173 -61.95 2.31 12.56
CA GLU A 173 -63.42 2.32 12.71
C GLU A 173 -63.90 0.92 13.07
#